data_AF-A0A5B8VGI8-F1
#
_entry.id   AF-A0A5B8VGI8-F1
#
_cell.length_a   1.000
_cell.length_b   1.000
_cell.length_c   1.000
_cell.angle_alpha   90.00
_cell.angle_beta   90.00
_cell.angle_gamma   90.00
#
_symmetry.space_group_name_H-M   'P 1'
#
loop_
_entity.id
_entity.type
_entity.pdbx_description
1 polymer ?
#
loop_
_entity_poly.entity_id
_entity_poly.type
_entity_poly.pdbx_seq_one_letter_code
_entity_poly.pdbx_strand_id
1 'polypeptide(L)'
;MAEDEQIQTAEQNQPSEEHEVKILGIEPVTHNVLRIAVQRPQNYHFIPGQATEVAINKEGFKAERRPFTFTGLQDWDHLEFTIKTYTDHPGVTNELRSLKEGDSLLLHDVWGAIQYSGEGTFIAGGAGITPFIAIFRDLHQKGQVGNNRLFFSNKTEADIILEEELEEILGDKFVNVMTEQTNSQYINDRIDKAFLQKNISDMNQHFYICGPDPMVAAIGQDLKDLGAGEGLITVEL
;
A
#
# COMPACT_ATOMS: atom_id res chain seq x y z
N MET A 1 -26.76 -29.99 4.66
CA MET A 1 -27.37 -28.76 5.26
C MET A 1 -26.84 -28.49 6.66
N ALA A 2 -27.10 -29.33 7.67
CA ALA A 2 -26.53 -29.11 9.02
C ALA A 2 -25.05 -29.50 9.16
N GLU A 3 -24.55 -30.43 8.34
CA GLU A 3 -23.13 -30.82 8.32
C GLU A 3 -22.25 -29.80 7.57
N ASP A 4 -22.79 -29.10 6.56
CA ASP A 4 -22.06 -28.09 5.79
C ASP A 4 -21.83 -26.78 6.59
N GLU A 5 -22.79 -26.40 7.45
CA GLU A 5 -22.64 -25.26 8.37
C GLU A 5 -21.61 -25.51 9.48
N GLN A 6 -21.40 -26.77 9.88
CA GLN A 6 -20.37 -27.14 10.86
C GLN A 6 -18.96 -27.15 10.27
N ILE A 7 -18.83 -27.39 8.95
CA ILE A 7 -17.55 -27.35 8.25
C ILE A 7 -17.12 -25.88 8.02
N GLN A 8 -18.05 -24.98 7.67
CA GLN A 8 -17.74 -23.54 7.52
C GLN A 8 -17.39 -22.83 8.83
N THR A 9 -17.94 -23.27 9.96
CA THR A 9 -17.63 -22.69 11.28
C THR A 9 -16.32 -23.22 11.87
N ALA A 10 -15.77 -24.33 11.35
CA ALA A 10 -14.51 -24.91 11.80
C ALA A 10 -13.27 -24.28 11.14
N GLU A 11 -13.39 -23.74 9.92
CA GLU A 11 -12.28 -23.06 9.22
C GLU A 11 -12.02 -21.64 9.75
N GLN A 12 -12.99 -21.01 10.42
CA GLN A 12 -12.83 -19.68 11.04
C GLN A 12 -12.28 -19.70 12.48
N ASN A 13 -11.90 -20.88 12.99
CA ASN A 13 -11.41 -21.07 14.36
C ASN A 13 -10.02 -21.71 14.43
N GLN A 14 -9.23 -21.62 13.35
CA GLN A 14 -7.80 -21.80 13.49
C GLN A 14 -7.22 -20.54 14.16
N PRO A 15 -6.46 -20.66 15.26
CA PRO A 15 -5.74 -19.51 15.79
C PRO A 15 -4.81 -18.99 14.69
N SER A 16 -5.04 -17.76 14.22
CA SER A 16 -4.15 -17.06 13.29
C SER A 16 -2.73 -17.18 13.81
N GLU A 17 -1.78 -17.60 12.98
CA GLU A 17 -0.41 -17.75 13.42
C GLU A 17 0.09 -16.37 13.90
N GLU A 18 0.52 -16.27 15.16
CA GLU A 18 1.01 -15.02 15.74
C GLU A 18 2.53 -15.09 15.80
N HIS A 19 3.20 -14.15 15.14
CA HIS A 19 4.66 -14.07 15.15
C HIS A 19 5.10 -12.79 15.86
N GLU A 20 5.77 -12.94 17.00
CA GLU A 20 6.51 -11.82 17.59
C GLU A 20 7.78 -11.56 16.78
N VAL A 21 7.94 -10.32 16.30
CA VAL A 21 9.12 -9.87 15.56
C VAL A 21 9.73 -8.65 16.23
N LYS A 22 11.07 -8.58 16.26
CA LYS A 22 11.78 -7.37 16.71
C LYS A 22 11.87 -6.33 15.61
N ILE A 23 11.73 -5.07 15.99
CA ILE A 23 12.04 -3.92 15.14
C ILE A 23 13.56 -3.83 15.00
N LEU A 24 14.02 -3.87 13.75
CA LEU A 24 15.43 -3.74 13.36
C LEU A 24 15.82 -2.28 13.11
N GLY A 25 14.86 -1.44 12.72
CA GLY A 25 15.10 -0.02 12.50
C GLY A 25 13.80 0.74 12.20
N ILE A 26 13.80 2.04 12.54
CA ILE A 26 12.72 2.96 12.22
C ILE A 26 13.33 4.24 11.66
N GLU A 27 12.89 4.64 10.47
CA GLU A 27 13.40 5.83 9.78
C GLU A 27 12.23 6.71 9.32
N PRO A 28 12.31 8.05 9.44
CA PRO A 28 11.34 8.92 8.80
C PRO A 28 11.53 8.93 7.27
N VAL A 29 10.46 8.68 6.53
CA VAL A 29 10.42 8.80 5.06
C VAL A 29 9.91 10.18 4.65
N THR A 30 8.88 10.66 5.33
CA THR A 30 8.38 12.04 5.22
C THR A 30 8.12 12.57 6.63
N HIS A 31 7.56 13.78 6.75
CA HIS A 31 7.21 14.37 8.04
C HIS A 31 6.22 13.53 8.88
N ASN A 32 5.42 12.66 8.24
CA ASN A 32 4.43 11.82 8.93
C ASN A 32 4.45 10.35 8.49
N VAL A 33 5.48 9.89 7.77
CA VAL A 33 5.59 8.49 7.32
C VAL A 33 6.85 7.86 7.89
N LEU A 34 6.73 6.66 8.42
CA LEU A 34 7.83 5.86 8.96
C LEU A 34 8.10 4.67 8.03
N ARG A 35 9.38 4.39 7.78
CA ARG A 35 9.87 3.10 7.30
C ARG A 35 10.24 2.27 8.52
N ILE A 36 9.67 1.07 8.64
CA ILE A 36 9.89 0.17 9.77
C ILE A 36 10.40 -1.16 9.22
N ALA A 37 11.65 -1.49 9.54
CA ALA A 37 12.23 -2.80 9.25
C ALA A 37 12.05 -3.72 10.47
N VAL A 38 11.60 -4.95 10.25
CA VAL A 38 11.41 -5.95 11.31
C VAL A 38 11.99 -7.30 10.91
N GLN A 39 12.28 -8.13 11.91
CA GLN A 39 12.70 -9.51 11.69
C GLN A 39 11.68 -10.27 10.85
N ARG A 40 12.16 -11.13 9.95
CA ARG A 40 11.31 -12.05 9.20
C ARG A 40 11.10 -13.34 10.00
N PRO A 41 9.85 -13.76 10.28
CA PRO A 41 9.58 -15.07 10.85
C PRO A 41 10.00 -16.20 9.89
N GLN A 42 10.37 -17.36 10.43
CA GLN A 42 10.72 -18.51 9.60
C GLN A 42 9.51 -18.97 8.77
N ASN A 43 9.73 -19.32 7.50
CA ASN A 43 8.69 -19.75 6.55
C ASN A 43 7.58 -18.73 6.30
N TYR A 44 7.85 -17.45 6.54
CA TYR A 44 6.90 -16.37 6.29
C TYR A 44 7.02 -15.87 4.85
N HIS A 45 6.00 -16.16 4.04
CA HIS A 45 6.00 -15.94 2.60
C HIS A 45 4.88 -15.00 2.18
N PHE A 46 5.21 -14.02 1.35
CA PHE A 46 4.28 -13.11 0.71
C PHE A 46 4.71 -12.86 -0.74
N ILE A 47 3.78 -12.35 -1.55
CA ILE A 47 4.06 -11.76 -2.85
C ILE A 47 3.84 -10.24 -2.81
N PRO A 48 4.51 -9.46 -3.67
CA PRO A 48 4.31 -8.02 -3.75
C PRO A 48 2.83 -7.62 -3.83
N GLY A 49 2.44 -6.65 -3.00
CA GLY A 49 1.06 -6.19 -2.85
C GLY A 49 0.22 -6.92 -1.80
N GLN A 50 0.76 -7.94 -1.13
CA GLN A 50 0.11 -8.55 0.04
C GLN A 50 0.40 -7.79 1.34
N ALA A 51 -0.47 -7.99 2.33
CA ALA A 51 -0.45 -7.36 3.64
C ALA A 51 -0.52 -8.40 4.77
N THR A 52 -0.31 -7.93 5.99
CA THR A 52 -0.59 -8.66 7.23
C THR A 52 -1.31 -7.73 8.20
N GLU A 53 -2.04 -8.30 9.15
CA GLU A 53 -2.38 -7.56 10.36
C GLU A 53 -1.13 -7.39 11.23
N VAL A 54 -0.99 -6.21 11.82
CA VAL A 54 0.08 -5.88 12.77
C VAL A 54 -0.53 -5.30 14.03
N ALA A 55 -0.05 -5.77 15.18
CA ALA A 55 -0.29 -5.15 16.47
C ALA A 55 1.04 -4.78 17.14
N ILE A 56 1.01 -3.80 18.04
CA ILE A 56 2.18 -3.44 18.84
C ILE A 56 2.21 -4.39 20.05
N ASN A 57 3.35 -5.04 20.32
CA ASN A 57 3.51 -5.94 21.46
C ASN A 57 3.68 -5.16 22.78
N LYS A 58 2.67 -4.34 23.11
CA LYS A 58 2.60 -3.46 24.27
C LYS A 58 1.23 -3.56 24.91
N GLU A 59 1.17 -3.47 26.24
CA GLU A 59 -0.11 -3.48 26.97
C GLU A 59 -1.05 -2.39 26.43
N GLY A 60 -2.32 -2.76 26.22
CA GLY A 60 -3.32 -1.90 25.60
C GLY A 60 -3.33 -1.89 24.06
N PHE A 61 -2.29 -2.40 23.39
CA PHE A 61 -2.19 -2.40 21.91
C PHE A 61 -2.16 -3.80 21.28
N LYS A 62 -1.94 -4.87 22.04
CA LYS A 62 -1.85 -6.24 21.50
C LYS A 62 -3.11 -6.70 20.76
N ALA A 63 -4.29 -6.20 21.16
CA ALA A 63 -5.56 -6.51 20.51
C ALA A 63 -5.91 -5.53 19.38
N GLU A 64 -5.18 -4.42 19.25
CA GLU A 64 -5.41 -3.38 18.26
C GLU A 64 -4.65 -3.75 16.98
N ARG A 65 -5.26 -4.61 16.17
CA ARG A 65 -4.71 -5.04 14.89
C ARG A 65 -5.03 -4.03 13.81
N ARG A 66 -4.04 -3.70 12.96
CA ARG A 66 -4.24 -2.87 11.77
C ARG A 66 -3.56 -3.50 10.56
N PRO A 67 -4.17 -3.41 9.37
CA PRO A 67 -3.57 -3.95 8.16
C PRO A 67 -2.40 -3.07 7.71
N PHE A 68 -1.27 -3.68 7.37
CA PHE A 68 -0.17 -3.00 6.70
C PHE A 68 0.40 -3.87 5.57
N THR A 69 0.59 -3.24 4.42
CA THR A 69 1.12 -3.88 3.22
C THR A 69 2.63 -3.96 3.28
N PHE A 70 3.21 -5.09 2.88
CA PHE A 70 4.66 -5.22 2.79
C PHE A 70 5.19 -4.29 1.70
N THR A 71 6.21 -3.49 2.04
CA THR A 71 6.88 -2.61 1.07
C THR A 71 8.21 -3.15 0.62
N GLY A 72 8.81 -4.07 1.37
CA GLY A 72 10.01 -4.82 0.98
C GLY A 72 9.73 -6.02 0.07
N LEU A 73 10.78 -6.68 -0.39
CA LEU A 73 10.68 -7.86 -1.25
C LEU A 73 10.81 -9.17 -0.46
N GLN A 74 10.26 -10.24 -1.04
CA GLN A 74 10.23 -11.57 -0.42
C GLN A 74 11.63 -12.15 -0.16
N ASP A 75 12.63 -11.78 -0.98
CA ASP A 75 14.01 -12.27 -0.94
C ASP A 75 14.94 -11.46 -0.02
N TRP A 76 14.47 -10.35 0.56
CA TRP A 76 15.22 -9.58 1.55
C TRP A 76 15.44 -10.43 2.82
N ASP A 77 16.29 -10.01 3.74
CA ASP A 77 16.54 -10.70 5.03
C ASP A 77 15.61 -10.23 6.16
N HIS A 78 14.93 -9.10 5.95
CA HIS A 78 13.94 -8.51 6.84
C HIS A 78 12.59 -8.26 6.11
N LEU A 79 11.54 -7.99 6.89
CA LEU A 79 10.28 -7.43 6.39
C LEU A 79 10.32 -5.91 6.55
N GLU A 80 9.66 -5.19 5.65
CA GLU A 80 9.59 -3.73 5.68
C GLU A 80 8.14 -3.25 5.51
N PHE A 81 7.77 -2.23 6.28
CA PHE A 81 6.53 -1.48 6.14
C PHE A 81 6.83 0.01 5.98
N THR A 82 6.08 0.69 5.11
CA THR A 82 6.05 2.15 5.02
C THR A 82 4.70 2.64 5.51
N ILE A 83 4.65 3.26 6.69
CA ILE A 83 3.40 3.51 7.41
C ILE A 83 3.21 5.01 7.64
N LYS A 84 2.10 5.55 7.15
CA LYS A 84 1.67 6.91 7.49
C LYS A 84 1.12 6.93 8.92
N THR A 85 1.60 7.89 9.69
CA THR A 85 1.23 8.10 11.09
C THR A 85 0.21 9.23 11.21
N TYR A 86 -0.74 9.04 12.13
CA TYR A 86 -1.83 9.97 12.42
C TYR A 86 -1.76 10.32 13.89
N THR A 87 -1.68 11.62 14.23
CA THR A 87 -1.46 12.11 15.60
C THR A 87 -2.68 12.83 16.18
N ASP A 88 -3.76 12.93 15.40
CA ASP A 88 -5.01 13.60 15.76
C ASP A 88 -5.87 12.77 16.73
N HIS A 89 -5.60 11.47 16.85
CA HIS A 89 -6.25 10.57 17.80
C HIS A 89 -5.25 9.51 18.33
N PRO A 90 -5.46 8.98 19.56
CA PRO A 90 -4.75 7.80 20.03
C PRO A 90 -5.06 6.59 19.13
N GLY A 91 -4.04 5.78 18.83
CA GLY A 91 -4.20 4.60 17.99
C GLY A 91 -2.86 4.00 17.60
N VAL A 92 -2.89 2.84 16.92
CA VAL A 92 -1.70 2.07 16.52
C VAL A 92 -0.70 2.94 15.75
N THR A 93 -1.16 3.66 14.72
CA THR A 93 -0.30 4.50 13.88
C THR A 93 0.32 5.68 14.62
N ASN A 94 -0.35 6.21 15.65
CA ASN A 94 0.23 7.23 16.51
C ASN A 94 1.31 6.61 17.41
N GLU A 95 0.99 5.46 18.01
CA GLU A 95 1.86 4.75 18.95
C GLU A 95 3.13 4.22 18.29
N LEU A 96 3.11 3.86 17.00
CA LEU A 96 4.30 3.48 16.23
C LEU A 96 5.43 4.53 16.30
N ARG A 97 5.10 5.80 16.50
CA ARG A 97 6.08 6.90 16.64
C ARG A 97 6.87 6.86 17.95
N SER A 98 6.38 6.12 18.95
CA SER A 98 7.03 5.99 20.26
C SER A 98 8.01 4.81 20.30
N LEU A 99 7.92 3.91 19.31
CA LEU A 99 8.73 2.70 19.23
C LEU A 99 10.14 3.00 18.76
N LYS A 100 11.04 2.06 19.03
CA LYS A 100 12.45 2.10 18.64
C LYS A 100 12.95 0.69 18.30
N GLU A 101 14.17 0.63 17.77
CA GLU A 101 14.89 -0.63 17.58
C GLU A 101 14.90 -1.47 18.87
N GLY A 102 14.64 -2.77 18.72
CA GLY A 102 14.53 -3.73 19.81
C GLY A 102 13.12 -3.86 20.42
N ASP A 103 12.21 -2.91 20.19
CA ASP A 103 10.78 -3.10 20.50
C ASP A 103 10.18 -4.18 19.58
N SER A 104 8.93 -4.60 19.84
CA SER A 104 8.35 -5.77 19.18
C SER A 104 6.96 -5.51 18.62
N LEU A 105 6.70 -6.09 17.47
CA LEU A 105 5.39 -6.16 16.83
C LEU A 105 4.89 -7.61 16.82
N LEU A 106 3.59 -7.77 16.69
CA LEU A 106 2.92 -9.05 16.47
C LEU A 106 2.41 -9.04 15.03
N LEU A 107 2.88 -9.98 14.22
CA LEU A 107 2.41 -10.22 12.85
C LEU A 107 1.44 -11.40 12.84
N HIS A 108 0.52 -11.39 11.88
CA HIS A 108 -0.47 -12.43 11.66
C HIS A 108 -0.37 -13.00 10.25
N ASP A 109 -1.42 -13.70 9.81
CA ASP A 109 -1.46 -14.33 8.50
C ASP A 109 -1.35 -13.30 7.37
N VAL A 110 -0.63 -13.69 6.32
CA VAL A 110 -0.50 -12.91 5.09
C VAL A 110 -1.79 -13.04 4.27
N TRP A 111 -2.31 -11.92 3.77
CA TRP A 111 -3.45 -11.88 2.88
C TRP A 111 -3.26 -10.84 1.79
N GLY A 112 -4.03 -10.92 0.69
CA GLY A 112 -3.83 -10.08 -0.48
C GLY A 112 -4.58 -8.76 -0.42
N ALA A 113 -3.85 -7.64 -0.47
CA ALA A 113 -4.41 -6.30 -0.66
C ALA A 113 -4.56 -5.97 -2.16
N ILE A 114 -3.47 -6.08 -2.94
CA ILE A 114 -3.48 -5.90 -4.40
C ILE A 114 -2.61 -6.96 -5.07
N GLN A 115 -3.13 -7.58 -6.14
CA GLN A 115 -2.37 -8.52 -6.96
C GLN A 115 -2.07 -7.94 -8.35
N TYR A 116 -0.79 -7.86 -8.69
CA TYR A 116 -0.35 -7.47 -10.03
C TYR A 116 -0.76 -8.51 -11.08
N SER A 117 -1.49 -8.07 -12.10
CA SER A 117 -2.06 -8.93 -13.15
C SER A 117 -1.58 -8.59 -14.57
N GLY A 118 -0.71 -7.59 -14.72
CA GLY A 118 -0.20 -7.11 -16.00
C GLY A 118 0.03 -5.61 -16.04
N GLU A 119 0.66 -5.14 -17.12
CA GLU A 119 0.98 -3.72 -17.28
C GLU A 119 -0.26 -2.83 -17.21
N GLY A 120 -0.14 -1.66 -16.58
CA GLY A 120 -1.27 -0.76 -16.43
C GLY A 120 -0.98 0.54 -15.71
N THR A 121 -2.06 1.23 -15.35
CA THR A 121 -2.02 2.50 -14.65
C THR A 121 -2.36 2.30 -13.18
N PHE A 122 -1.41 2.66 -12.32
CA PHE A 122 -1.56 2.69 -10.87
C PHE A 122 -1.99 4.07 -10.43
N ILE A 123 -2.94 4.15 -9.51
CA ILE A 123 -3.54 5.39 -9.03
C ILE A 123 -3.56 5.36 -7.51
N ALA A 124 -2.68 6.16 -6.90
CA ALA A 124 -2.47 6.17 -5.46
C ALA A 124 -2.92 7.50 -4.84
N GLY A 125 -3.50 7.43 -3.65
CA GLY A 125 -3.75 8.60 -2.80
C GLY A 125 -3.02 8.49 -1.46
N GLY A 126 -2.03 9.35 -1.21
CA GLY A 126 -1.26 9.36 0.03
C GLY A 126 -0.70 7.98 0.41
N ALA A 127 -1.11 7.42 1.56
CA ALA A 127 -0.64 6.12 2.03
C ALA A 127 -1.06 4.93 1.11
N GLY A 128 -2.00 5.14 0.20
CA GLY A 128 -2.41 4.12 -0.78
C GLY A 128 -1.34 3.75 -1.81
N ILE A 129 -0.17 4.40 -1.78
CA ILE A 129 1.01 3.97 -2.55
C ILE A 129 1.62 2.67 -2.05
N THR A 130 1.42 2.34 -0.76
CA THR A 130 2.10 1.25 -0.07
C THR A 130 1.99 -0.13 -0.73
N PRO A 131 0.82 -0.61 -1.20
CA PRO A 131 0.76 -1.86 -1.97
C PRO A 131 1.57 -1.85 -3.26
N PHE A 132 1.80 -0.68 -3.86
CA PHE A 132 2.48 -0.56 -5.15
C PHE A 132 4.00 -0.53 -5.00
N ILE A 133 4.53 -0.16 -3.82
CA ILE A 133 5.98 -0.04 -3.60
C ILE A 133 6.67 -1.39 -3.86
N ALA A 134 6.23 -2.47 -3.22
CA ALA A 134 6.82 -3.79 -3.43
C ALA A 134 6.63 -4.29 -4.87
N ILE A 135 5.50 -3.95 -5.51
CA ILE A 135 5.23 -4.31 -6.90
C ILE A 135 6.24 -3.63 -7.83
N PHE A 136 6.45 -2.31 -7.70
CA PHE A 136 7.41 -1.58 -8.52
C PHE A 136 8.85 -2.00 -8.26
N ARG A 137 9.23 -2.25 -7.00
CA ARG A 137 10.56 -2.78 -6.65
C ARG A 137 10.82 -4.13 -7.31
N ASP A 138 9.85 -5.05 -7.23
CA ASP A 138 9.96 -6.38 -7.83
C ASP A 138 10.08 -6.31 -9.36
N LEU A 139 9.22 -5.50 -10.00
CA LEU A 139 9.28 -5.27 -11.44
C LEU A 139 10.59 -4.62 -11.86
N HIS A 140 11.11 -3.68 -11.09
CA HIS A 140 12.39 -3.04 -11.36
C HIS A 140 13.57 -4.01 -11.24
N GLN A 141 13.63 -4.81 -10.17
CA GLN A 141 14.66 -5.84 -9.98
C GLN A 141 14.67 -6.86 -11.12
N LYS A 142 13.49 -7.17 -11.68
CA LYS A 142 13.34 -8.11 -12.82
C LYS A 142 13.55 -7.46 -14.19
N GLY A 143 13.70 -6.13 -14.28
CA GLY A 143 13.75 -5.41 -15.55
C GLY A 143 12.42 -5.44 -16.32
N GLN A 144 11.29 -5.51 -15.60
CA GLN A 144 9.93 -5.73 -16.13
C GLN A 144 8.98 -4.56 -15.82
N VAL A 145 9.49 -3.37 -15.51
CA VAL A 145 8.65 -2.18 -15.26
C VAL A 145 7.77 -1.85 -16.47
N GLY A 146 8.23 -2.13 -17.70
CA GLY A 146 7.38 -2.07 -18.90
C GLY A 146 6.72 -0.70 -19.10
N ASN A 147 5.43 -0.69 -19.45
CA ASN A 147 4.62 0.54 -19.60
C ASN A 147 3.85 0.92 -18.33
N ASN A 148 4.15 0.30 -17.18
CA ASN A 148 3.50 0.67 -15.93
C ASN A 148 3.72 2.14 -15.62
N ARG A 149 2.66 2.81 -15.15
CA ARG A 149 2.69 4.22 -14.74
C ARG A 149 1.98 4.43 -13.43
N LEU A 150 2.35 5.49 -12.73
CA LEU A 150 1.78 5.86 -11.46
C LEU A 150 1.26 7.30 -11.52
N PHE A 151 -0.03 7.47 -11.23
CA PHE A 151 -0.61 8.76 -10.90
C PHE A 151 -0.75 8.85 -9.38
N PHE A 152 0.03 9.73 -8.76
CA PHE A 152 0.12 9.82 -7.31
C PHE A 152 -0.44 11.15 -6.79
N SER A 153 -1.61 11.08 -6.16
CA SER A 153 -2.26 12.24 -5.54
C SER A 153 -1.72 12.47 -4.13
N ASN A 154 -1.17 13.67 -3.92
CA ASN A 154 -0.65 14.13 -2.63
C ASN A 154 -1.18 15.54 -2.32
N LYS A 155 -1.11 15.96 -1.05
CA LYS A 155 -1.51 17.33 -0.68
C LYS A 155 -0.44 18.33 -1.11
N THR A 156 0.80 18.06 -0.71
CA THR A 156 1.98 18.88 -0.96
C THR A 156 3.16 18.01 -1.41
N GLU A 157 4.23 18.63 -1.92
CA GLU A 157 5.47 17.94 -2.27
C GLU A 157 6.07 17.18 -1.08
N ALA A 158 5.95 17.75 0.13
CA ALA A 158 6.42 17.14 1.37
C ALA A 158 5.65 15.88 1.80
N ASP A 159 4.56 15.54 1.10
CA ASP A 159 3.79 14.31 1.29
C ASP A 159 4.18 13.18 0.32
N ILE A 160 5.02 13.44 -0.69
CA ILE A 160 5.39 12.42 -1.68
C ILE A 160 6.28 11.37 -1.01
N ILE A 161 5.70 10.17 -0.83
CA ILE A 161 6.37 9.03 -0.22
C ILE A 161 7.32 8.40 -1.24
N LEU A 162 8.61 8.27 -0.87
CA LEU A 162 9.65 7.61 -1.67
C LEU A 162 9.83 8.22 -3.06
N GLU A 163 9.79 9.55 -3.16
CA GLU A 163 9.90 10.30 -4.41
C GLU A 163 11.12 9.88 -5.27
N GLU A 164 12.32 9.96 -4.70
CA GLU A 164 13.57 9.66 -5.41
C GLU A 164 13.61 8.22 -5.95
N GLU A 165 13.15 7.26 -5.15
CA GLU A 165 13.13 5.84 -5.51
C GLU A 165 12.10 5.57 -6.63
N LEU A 166 10.90 6.15 -6.53
CA LEU A 166 9.87 5.97 -7.56
C LEU A 166 10.24 6.69 -8.86
N GLU A 167 10.95 7.82 -8.79
CA GLU A 167 11.50 8.49 -9.96
C GLU A 167 12.59 7.64 -10.64
N GLU A 168 13.47 6.98 -9.87
CA GLU A 168 14.44 6.04 -10.42
C GLU A 168 13.77 4.86 -11.14
N ILE A 169 12.69 4.31 -10.57
CA ILE A 169 12.02 3.13 -11.12
C ILE A 169 11.17 3.47 -12.36
N LEU A 170 10.41 4.56 -12.31
CA LEU A 170 9.36 4.87 -13.30
C LEU A 170 9.71 6.03 -14.22
N GLY A 171 10.66 6.90 -13.85
CA GLY A 171 11.01 8.10 -14.61
C GLY A 171 9.81 8.98 -14.91
N ASP A 172 9.60 9.29 -16.19
CA ASP A 172 8.50 10.14 -16.67
C ASP A 172 7.10 9.52 -16.46
N LYS A 173 7.02 8.23 -16.12
CA LYS A 173 5.76 7.54 -15.80
C LYS A 173 5.34 7.72 -14.35
N PHE A 174 6.17 8.36 -13.51
CA PHE A 174 5.80 8.78 -12.16
C PHE A 174 5.22 10.20 -12.18
N VAL A 175 3.89 10.30 -12.15
CA VAL A 175 3.19 11.58 -12.26
C VAL A 175 2.59 11.95 -10.90
N ASN A 176 3.17 12.97 -10.27
CA ASN A 176 2.68 13.53 -9.01
C ASN A 176 1.63 14.62 -9.27
N VAL A 177 0.53 14.58 -8.51
CA VAL A 177 -0.60 15.52 -8.59
C VAL A 177 -0.88 16.10 -7.19
N MET A 178 -0.66 17.41 -7.04
CA MET A 178 -0.78 18.16 -5.78
C MET A 178 -2.16 18.78 -5.63
N THR A 179 -2.90 18.43 -4.58
CA THR A 179 -4.25 18.94 -4.34
C THR A 179 -4.29 20.24 -3.54
N GLU A 180 -3.24 20.58 -2.79
CA GLU A 180 -3.21 21.72 -1.87
C GLU A 180 -1.99 22.66 -2.09
N GLN A 181 -1.08 22.35 -3.01
CA GLN A 181 0.10 23.18 -3.33
C GLN A 181 0.11 23.66 -4.78
N THR A 182 -0.02 24.98 -4.97
CA THR A 182 -0.02 25.64 -6.30
C THR A 182 1.38 26.02 -6.79
N ASN A 183 2.30 26.33 -5.86
CA ASN A 183 3.70 26.63 -6.15
C ASN A 183 4.52 25.34 -6.06
N SER A 184 4.26 24.41 -6.98
CA SER A 184 4.95 23.13 -7.09
C SER A 184 5.50 22.98 -8.50
N GLN A 185 6.57 22.19 -8.65
CA GLN A 185 7.00 21.74 -9.98
C GLN A 185 6.03 20.72 -10.60
N TYR A 186 5.17 20.11 -9.78
CA TYR A 186 4.20 19.11 -10.17
C TYR A 186 2.84 19.70 -10.56
N ILE A 187 1.98 18.84 -11.06
CA ILE A 187 0.63 19.20 -11.49
C ILE A 187 -0.18 19.61 -10.26
N ASN A 188 -0.70 20.84 -10.23
CA ASN A 188 -1.70 21.24 -9.24
C ASN A 188 -3.11 20.97 -9.79
N ASP A 189 -3.68 19.82 -9.43
CA ASP A 189 -4.98 19.36 -9.93
C ASP A 189 -5.57 18.29 -8.99
N ARG A 190 -6.67 17.65 -9.39
CA ARG A 190 -7.18 16.41 -8.79
C ARG A 190 -7.22 15.31 -9.84
N ILE A 191 -6.96 14.08 -9.42
CA ILE A 191 -7.20 12.91 -10.27
C ILE A 191 -8.70 12.65 -10.31
N ASP A 192 -9.38 13.24 -11.30
CA ASP A 192 -10.80 13.07 -11.59
C ASP A 192 -11.01 12.56 -13.02
N LYS A 193 -12.28 12.36 -13.42
CA LYS A 193 -12.64 11.95 -14.78
C LYS A 193 -11.96 12.75 -15.89
N ALA A 194 -11.86 14.07 -15.76
CA ALA A 194 -11.27 14.92 -16.79
C ALA A 194 -9.75 14.70 -16.87
N PHE A 195 -9.09 14.56 -15.72
CA PHE A 195 -7.69 14.16 -15.66
C PHE A 195 -7.46 12.79 -16.29
N LEU A 196 -8.28 11.79 -15.96
CA LEU A 196 -8.16 10.44 -16.50
C LEU A 196 -8.35 10.44 -18.02
N GLN A 197 -9.41 11.10 -18.52
CA GLN A 197 -9.69 11.22 -19.94
C GLN A 197 -8.56 11.92 -20.71
N LYS A 198 -7.89 12.90 -20.10
CA LYS A 198 -6.77 13.62 -20.71
C LYS A 198 -5.49 12.79 -20.77
N ASN A 199 -5.23 11.98 -19.74
CA ASN A 199 -3.92 11.34 -19.54
C ASN A 199 -3.89 9.85 -19.88
N ILE A 200 -5.05 9.21 -20.07
CA ILE A 200 -5.17 7.79 -20.44
C ILE A 200 -5.80 7.69 -21.83
N SER A 201 -5.04 7.16 -22.78
CA SER A 201 -5.48 6.99 -24.17
C SER A 201 -6.14 5.64 -24.46
N ASP A 202 -5.87 4.62 -23.64
CA ASP A 202 -6.39 3.26 -23.81
C ASP A 202 -7.05 2.80 -22.51
N MET A 203 -8.34 2.49 -22.55
CA MET A 203 -9.09 1.99 -21.39
C MET A 203 -9.07 0.47 -21.28
N ASN A 204 -8.51 -0.24 -22.28
CA ASN A 204 -8.35 -1.68 -22.28
C ASN A 204 -6.98 -2.09 -21.68
N GLN A 205 -6.68 -1.58 -20.49
CA GLN A 205 -5.48 -1.88 -19.72
C GLN A 205 -5.85 -2.14 -18.25
N HIS A 206 -4.93 -2.68 -17.46
CA HIS A 206 -5.14 -2.81 -16.02
C HIS A 206 -5.13 -1.44 -15.32
N PHE A 207 -5.99 -1.30 -14.33
CA PHE A 207 -6.02 -0.17 -13.41
C PHE A 207 -5.92 -0.68 -11.98
N TYR A 208 -4.96 -0.17 -11.23
CA TYR A 208 -4.77 -0.50 -9.82
C TYR A 208 -5.00 0.75 -8.98
N ILE A 209 -5.96 0.74 -8.06
CA ILE A 209 -6.37 1.92 -7.31
C ILE A 209 -6.28 1.64 -5.82
N CYS A 210 -5.58 2.51 -5.09
CA CYS A 210 -5.56 2.49 -3.63
C CYS A 210 -5.44 3.90 -3.05
N GLY A 211 -6.16 4.17 -1.98
CA GLY A 211 -6.19 5.48 -1.33
C GLY A 211 -7.44 5.63 -0.48
N PRO A 212 -7.81 6.87 -0.08
CA PRO A 212 -9.03 7.11 0.68
C PRO A 212 -10.29 6.61 -0.05
N ASP A 213 -11.22 5.98 0.66
CA ASP A 213 -12.42 5.35 0.08
C ASP A 213 -13.20 6.27 -0.90
N PRO A 214 -13.40 7.58 -0.60
CA PRO A 214 -14.09 8.46 -1.54
C PRO A 214 -13.35 8.63 -2.87
N MET A 215 -12.01 8.60 -2.85
CA MET A 215 -11.18 8.67 -4.04
C MET A 215 -11.27 7.36 -4.82
N VAL A 216 -11.12 6.21 -4.16
CA VAL A 216 -11.19 4.88 -4.80
C VAL A 216 -12.55 4.70 -5.49
N ALA A 217 -13.65 5.01 -4.78
CA ALA A 217 -14.99 4.89 -5.32
C ALA A 217 -15.23 5.81 -6.54
N ALA A 218 -14.81 7.08 -6.44
CA ALA A 218 -14.99 8.05 -7.53
C ALA A 218 -14.19 7.65 -8.77
N ILE A 219 -12.90 7.32 -8.62
CA ILE A 219 -12.02 6.95 -9.72
C ILE A 219 -12.47 5.62 -10.35
N GLY A 220 -12.86 4.64 -9.55
CA GLY A 220 -13.42 3.38 -10.04
C GLY A 220 -14.65 3.61 -10.92
N GLN A 221 -15.56 4.51 -10.52
CA GLN A 221 -16.73 4.87 -11.33
C GLN A 221 -16.34 5.65 -12.59
N ASP A 222 -15.42 6.61 -12.48
CA ASP A 222 -14.96 7.41 -13.62
C ASP A 222 -14.31 6.53 -14.70
N LEU A 223 -13.48 5.55 -14.32
CA LEU A 223 -12.89 4.60 -15.26
C LEU A 223 -13.95 3.76 -15.97
N LYS A 224 -14.96 3.26 -15.24
CA LYS A 224 -16.09 2.52 -15.84
C LYS A 224 -16.86 3.38 -16.84
N ASP A 225 -17.15 4.63 -16.48
CA ASP A 225 -17.84 5.57 -17.37
C ASP A 225 -17.01 5.89 -18.63
N LEU A 226 -15.68 5.88 -18.52
CA LEU A 226 -14.75 6.07 -19.63
C LEU A 226 -14.56 4.80 -20.48
N GLY A 227 -15.12 3.67 -20.05
CA GLY A 227 -15.16 2.42 -20.81
C GLY A 227 -14.17 1.35 -20.37
N ALA A 228 -13.52 1.49 -19.20
CA ALA A 228 -12.69 0.43 -18.64
C ALA A 228 -13.55 -0.78 -18.27
N GLY A 229 -13.09 -1.98 -18.64
CA GLY A 229 -13.77 -3.24 -18.29
C GLY A 229 -13.65 -3.53 -16.79
N GLU A 230 -14.71 -4.02 -16.17
CA GLU A 230 -14.72 -4.26 -14.71
C GLU A 230 -13.61 -5.23 -14.24
N GLY A 231 -13.30 -6.26 -15.04
CA GLY A 231 -12.22 -7.21 -14.74
C GLY A 231 -10.80 -6.66 -14.88
N LEU A 232 -10.65 -5.40 -15.33
CA LEU A 232 -9.36 -4.72 -15.44
C LEU A 232 -9.12 -3.73 -14.29
N ILE A 233 -10.13 -3.45 -13.46
CA ILE A 233 -10.01 -2.54 -12.33
C ILE A 233 -9.80 -3.35 -11.05
N THR A 234 -8.63 -3.20 -10.43
CA THR A 234 -8.27 -3.78 -9.15
C THR A 234 -8.27 -2.66 -8.10
N VAL A 235 -9.02 -2.85 -7.02
CA VAL A 235 -9.05 -1.93 -5.87
C VAL A 235 -8.64 -2.70 -4.62
N GLU A 236 -7.91 -2.05 -3.73
CA GLU A 236 -7.75 -2.56 -2.36
C GLU A 236 -9.07 -2.38 -1.61
N LEU A 237 -9.53 -3.44 -0.93
CA LEU A 237 -10.75 -3.46 -0.10
C LEU A 237 -10.39 -3.43 1.39
#